data_AF-A0A7K2J0J4-F1
#
_entry.id   AF-A0A7K2J0J4-F1
#
_cell.length_a   1.000
_cell.length_b   1.000
_cell.length_c   1.000
_cell.angle_alpha   90.00
_cell.angle_beta   90.00
_cell.angle_gamma   90.00
#
_symmetry.space_group_name_H-M   'P 1'
#
loop_
_entity.id
_entity.type
_entity.pdbx_description
1 polymer ?
#
loop_
_entity_poly.entity_id
_entity_poly.type
_entity_poly.pdbx_seq_one_letter_code
_entity_poly.pdbx_strand_id
1 'polypeptide(L)'
;MFSGKGILKLIIDTQELIRLSKERAPLPCGGQAYMASTTAQELFRTRSKETGRPAYWVPSIRGVHQAEIMSRKEWRNLAKAHSKWNYGGTSLYSDRLLVEFGSDYPPVVEFGHRAISKIINEEKTWLFPMCAGAARVKFGSEMRGRVEYVAESNVRCSPLVGGVIKTALPMFHAFSKKYTFKKDYRNSLNDIFILATSGHLGIPLLTRDKLLARFAEECLGSRLMGVQGCELISPQKGVGERRVMKESRKYVNRSWRIIQTRR
;
A
#
# COMPACT_ATOMS: atom_id res chain seq x y z
N MET A 1 24.35 11.58 0.22
CA MET A 1 23.81 12.73 -0.54
C MET A 1 23.76 12.36 -2.02
N PHE A 2 22.64 12.59 -2.68
CA PHE A 2 22.48 12.33 -4.12
C PHE A 2 23.26 13.37 -4.92
N SER A 3 24.21 12.94 -5.74
CA SER A 3 24.93 13.81 -6.68
C SER A 3 24.24 13.76 -8.06
N GLY A 4 23.90 14.94 -8.62
CA GLY A 4 23.76 15.15 -10.06
C GLY A 4 22.36 15.42 -10.63
N LYS A 5 21.34 14.64 -10.26
CA LYS A 5 19.92 14.91 -10.61
C LYS A 5 19.06 14.34 -9.49
N GLY A 6 18.58 15.20 -8.59
CA GLY A 6 17.74 14.77 -7.47
C GLY A 6 16.52 13.99 -7.99
N ILE A 7 16.25 12.83 -7.41
CA ILE A 7 15.01 12.08 -7.68
C ILE A 7 13.84 12.98 -7.25
N LEU A 8 13.07 13.47 -8.23
CA LEU A 8 11.96 14.40 -7.98
C LEU A 8 10.74 13.72 -7.37
N LYS A 9 10.55 12.41 -7.60
CA LYS A 9 9.46 11.61 -7.04
C LYS A 9 9.92 10.19 -6.76
N LEU A 10 9.50 9.63 -5.63
CA LEU A 10 9.94 8.31 -5.18
C LEU A 10 8.81 7.59 -4.42
N ILE A 11 8.61 6.29 -4.65
CA ILE A 11 7.88 5.42 -3.72
C ILE A 11 8.87 4.81 -2.74
N ILE A 12 8.52 4.81 -1.46
CA ILE A 12 9.30 4.17 -0.39
C ILE A 12 8.55 2.91 0.06
N ASP A 13 9.25 1.78 0.15
CA ASP A 13 8.68 0.55 0.70
C ASP A 13 8.35 0.68 2.20
N THR A 14 7.68 -0.33 2.75
CA THR A 14 7.29 -0.31 4.17
C THR A 14 8.50 -0.34 5.11
N GLN A 15 9.50 -1.17 4.85
CA GLN A 15 10.61 -1.39 5.79
C GLN A 15 11.53 -0.16 5.88
N GLU A 16 11.79 0.47 4.75
CA GLU A 16 12.56 1.70 4.67
C GLU A 16 11.80 2.86 5.33
N LEU A 17 10.48 2.95 5.12
CA LEU A 17 9.68 4.00 5.78
C LEU A 17 9.61 3.81 7.30
N ILE A 18 9.53 2.56 7.79
CA ILE A 18 9.65 2.24 9.22
C ILE A 18 11.00 2.69 9.77
N ARG A 19 12.09 2.36 9.06
CA ARG A 19 13.45 2.71 9.46
C ARG A 19 13.66 4.21 9.53
N LEU A 20 13.31 4.93 8.47
CA LEU A 20 13.40 6.39 8.39
C LEU A 20 12.61 7.07 9.52
N SER A 21 11.39 6.57 9.80
CA SER A 21 10.58 7.07 10.91
C SER A 21 11.22 6.82 12.27
N LYS A 22 11.77 5.63 12.51
CA LYS A 22 12.44 5.28 13.77
C LYS A 22 13.67 6.14 14.03
N GLU A 23 14.43 6.44 12.98
CA GLU A 23 15.65 7.24 13.06
C GLU A 23 15.39 8.75 12.96
N ARG A 24 14.15 9.17 12.70
CA ARG A 24 13.78 10.56 12.34
C ARG A 24 14.68 11.11 11.21
N ALA A 25 15.05 10.24 10.28
CA ALA A 25 15.94 10.58 9.17
C ALA A 25 15.18 11.32 8.06
N PRO A 26 15.83 12.24 7.33
CA PRO A 26 15.21 12.92 6.19
C PRO A 26 14.91 11.93 5.06
N LEU A 27 13.92 12.27 4.24
CA LEU A 27 13.58 11.47 3.07
C LEU A 27 14.74 11.45 2.05
N PRO A 28 15.03 10.30 1.42
CA PRO A 28 16.12 10.16 0.46
C PRO A 28 15.72 10.65 -0.95
N CYS A 29 15.01 11.78 -1.05
CA CYS A 29 14.66 12.39 -2.33
C CYS A 29 14.64 13.91 -2.24
N GLY A 30 14.98 14.59 -3.33
CA GLY A 30 14.93 16.05 -3.42
C GLY A 30 13.55 16.59 -3.79
N GLY A 31 12.52 15.73 -3.86
CA GLY A 31 11.15 16.09 -4.22
C GLY A 31 10.12 15.28 -3.44
N GLN A 32 9.03 14.89 -4.10
CA GLN A 32 7.85 14.31 -3.45
C GLN A 32 8.01 12.80 -3.19
N ALA A 33 7.99 12.39 -1.93
CA ALA A 33 7.88 10.98 -1.56
C ALA A 33 6.43 10.50 -1.55
N TYR A 34 6.26 9.22 -1.89
CA TYR A 34 5.01 8.49 -1.90
C TYR A 34 5.18 7.17 -1.15
N MET A 35 4.10 6.66 -0.59
CA MET A 35 3.96 5.26 -0.18
C MET A 35 2.72 4.65 -0.83
N ALA A 36 2.70 3.33 -1.00
CA ALA A 36 1.46 2.64 -1.34
C ALA A 36 0.51 2.61 -0.15
N SER A 37 -0.80 2.60 -0.39
CA SER A 37 -1.79 2.43 0.68
C SER A 37 -1.69 1.07 1.38
N THR A 38 -1.11 0.05 0.77
CA THR A 38 -0.75 -1.22 1.43
C THR A 38 0.33 -1.02 2.49
N THR A 39 1.33 -0.18 2.21
CA THR A 39 2.33 0.28 3.19
C THR A 39 1.66 1.04 4.32
N ALA A 40 0.75 1.97 4.01
CA ALA A 40 0.00 2.71 5.04
C ALA A 40 -0.85 1.77 5.92
N GLN A 41 -1.48 0.75 5.34
CA GLN A 41 -2.25 -0.24 6.09
C GLN A 41 -1.39 -0.97 7.13
N GLU A 42 -0.16 -1.35 6.75
CA GLU A 42 0.79 -1.99 7.65
C GLU A 42 1.33 -1.02 8.71
N LEU A 43 1.77 0.17 8.29
CA LEU A 43 2.34 1.19 9.18
C LEU A 43 1.40 1.58 10.31
N PHE A 44 0.12 1.76 9.98
CA PHE A 44 -0.91 2.22 10.92
C PHE A 44 -1.77 1.07 11.47
N ARG A 45 -1.42 -0.18 11.12
CA ARG A 45 -2.14 -1.40 11.54
C ARG A 45 -3.65 -1.31 11.33
N THR A 46 -4.09 -0.73 10.22
CA THR A 46 -5.52 -0.71 9.85
C THR A 46 -6.04 -2.11 9.51
N ARG A 47 -5.14 -3.09 9.36
CA ARG A 47 -5.40 -4.50 9.09
C ARG A 47 -4.69 -5.39 10.12
N SER A 48 -5.35 -6.44 10.60
CA SER A 48 -4.75 -7.48 11.46
C SER A 48 -3.80 -8.35 10.63
N LYS A 49 -2.61 -8.63 11.17
CA LYS A 49 -1.62 -9.50 10.53
C LYS A 49 -2.09 -10.96 10.53
N GLU A 50 -2.79 -11.42 11.57
CA GLU A 50 -3.21 -12.82 11.66
C GLU A 50 -4.37 -13.13 10.71
N THR A 51 -5.33 -12.20 10.59
CA THR A 51 -6.61 -12.48 9.90
C THR A 51 -6.72 -11.81 8.53
N GLY A 52 -5.87 -10.81 8.24
CA GLY A 52 -6.01 -9.96 7.06
C GLY A 52 -7.28 -9.10 7.06
N ARG A 53 -8.06 -9.09 8.16
CA ARG A 53 -9.28 -8.29 8.30
C ARG A 53 -8.94 -6.87 8.77
N PRO A 54 -9.80 -5.87 8.49
CA PRO A 54 -9.65 -4.55 9.09
C PRO A 54 -9.55 -4.66 10.62
N ALA A 55 -8.52 -4.07 11.22
CA ALA A 55 -8.32 -4.04 12.67
C ALA A 55 -9.23 -2.98 13.32
N TYR A 56 -9.52 -1.91 12.58
CA TYR A 56 -10.46 -0.88 12.99
C TYR A 56 -11.08 -0.23 11.75
N TRP A 57 -12.23 0.42 11.94
CA TRP A 57 -12.90 1.16 10.88
C TRP A 57 -12.08 2.35 10.43
N VAL A 58 -11.94 2.55 9.12
CA VAL A 58 -11.41 3.78 8.53
C VAL A 58 -12.57 4.46 7.81
N PRO A 59 -12.82 5.77 8.05
CA PRO A 59 -13.97 6.44 7.46
C PRO A 59 -13.88 6.48 5.93
N SER A 60 -15.04 6.39 5.28
CA SER A 60 -15.16 6.54 3.84
C SER A 60 -14.67 7.92 3.38
N ILE A 61 -14.47 8.10 2.08
CA ILE A 61 -14.13 9.41 1.49
C ILE A 61 -15.09 10.52 1.95
N ARG A 62 -16.40 10.22 2.03
CA ARG A 62 -17.41 11.15 2.54
C ARG A 62 -17.30 11.36 4.05
N GLY A 63 -17.03 10.29 4.79
CA GLY A 63 -16.80 10.34 6.24
C GLY A 63 -15.61 11.21 6.62
N VAL A 64 -14.57 11.27 5.78
CA VAL A 64 -13.40 12.14 5.98
C VAL A 64 -13.77 13.62 5.94
N HIS A 65 -14.70 14.04 5.08
CA HIS A 65 -15.23 15.41 5.08
C HIS A 65 -16.15 15.67 6.27
N GLN A 66 -17.01 14.71 6.60
CA GLN A 66 -17.89 14.82 7.79
C GLN A 66 -17.08 15.01 9.08
N ALA A 67 -15.90 14.38 9.17
CA ALA A 67 -15.02 14.52 10.33
C ALA A 67 -14.59 15.96 10.63
N GLU A 68 -14.58 16.85 9.63
CA GLU A 68 -14.16 18.25 9.80
C GLU A 68 -15.26 19.13 10.41
N ILE A 69 -16.51 18.79 10.14
CA ILE A 69 -17.68 19.55 10.63
C ILE A 69 -18.24 19.01 11.94
N MET A 70 -17.85 17.79 12.32
CA MET A 70 -18.29 17.15 13.56
C MET A 70 -17.43 17.58 14.74
N SER A 71 -18.06 17.77 15.90
CA SER A 71 -17.33 17.89 17.16
C SER A 71 -16.57 16.60 17.47
N ARG A 72 -15.51 16.71 18.27
CA ARG A 72 -14.72 15.56 18.72
C ARG A 72 -15.56 14.51 19.45
N LYS A 73 -16.62 14.93 20.15
CA LYS A 73 -17.56 14.04 20.85
C LYS A 73 -18.42 13.26 19.85
N GLU A 74 -19.00 13.93 18.87
CA GLU A 74 -19.80 13.30 17.82
C GLU A 74 -18.96 12.31 17.01
N TRP A 75 -17.75 12.70 16.60
CA TRP A 75 -16.84 11.82 15.89
C TRP A 75 -16.51 10.56 16.69
N ARG A 76 -16.21 10.72 17.99
CA ARG A 76 -15.91 9.58 18.87
C ARG A 76 -17.11 8.64 18.99
N ASN A 77 -18.33 9.17 19.06
CA ASN A 77 -19.55 8.37 19.12
C ASN A 77 -19.78 7.61 17.81
N LEU A 78 -19.59 8.28 16.67
CA LEU A 78 -19.64 7.65 15.35
C LEU A 78 -18.61 6.51 15.25
N ALA A 79 -17.34 6.79 15.54
CA ALA A 79 -16.28 5.79 15.50
C ALA A 79 -16.56 4.59 16.42
N LYS A 80 -17.16 4.81 17.60
CA LYS A 80 -17.59 3.73 18.51
C LYS A 80 -18.78 2.93 17.97
N ALA A 81 -19.70 3.56 17.24
CA ALA A 81 -20.80 2.84 16.60
C ALA A 81 -20.27 1.95 15.48
N HIS A 82 -19.35 2.48 14.66
CA HIS A 82 -18.71 1.75 13.57
C HIS A 82 -17.70 0.69 14.05
N SER A 83 -17.07 0.84 15.22
CA SER A 83 -16.16 -0.18 15.73
C SER A 83 -16.85 -1.49 16.14
N LYS A 84 -18.17 -1.44 16.35
CA LYS A 84 -19.01 -2.63 16.57
C LYS A 84 -19.36 -3.36 15.27
N TRP A 85 -19.04 -2.78 14.12
CA TRP A 85 -19.37 -3.40 12.85
C TRP A 85 -18.48 -4.60 12.60
N ASN A 86 -19.13 -5.72 12.28
CA ASN A 86 -18.44 -6.87 11.73
C ASN A 86 -17.90 -6.52 10.33
N TYR A 87 -17.06 -7.41 9.79
CA TYR A 87 -16.45 -7.30 8.47
C TYR A 87 -17.44 -6.87 7.35
N GLY A 88 -18.68 -7.40 7.38
CA GLY A 88 -19.74 -7.01 6.45
C GLY A 88 -20.15 -5.53 6.54
N GLY A 89 -20.24 -4.97 7.75
CA GLY A 89 -20.57 -3.56 7.95
C GLY A 89 -19.44 -2.64 7.46
N THR A 90 -18.18 -2.96 7.75
CA THR A 90 -17.02 -2.19 7.23
C THR A 90 -16.97 -2.22 5.70
N SER A 91 -17.37 -3.33 5.07
CA SER A 91 -17.38 -3.48 3.61
C SER A 91 -18.43 -2.61 2.90
N LEU A 92 -19.51 -2.22 3.56
CA LEU A 92 -20.59 -1.43 2.94
C LEU A 92 -20.22 0.05 2.74
N TYR A 93 -19.26 0.54 3.51
CA TYR A 93 -18.91 1.97 3.61
C TYR A 93 -17.45 2.26 3.26
N SER A 94 -16.70 1.29 2.77
CA SER A 94 -15.31 1.48 2.30
C SER A 94 -15.17 1.02 0.86
N ASP A 95 -14.20 1.59 0.14
CA ASP A 95 -13.82 1.06 -1.17
C ASP A 95 -13.29 -0.37 -1.02
N ARG A 96 -13.71 -1.26 -1.92
CA ARG A 96 -13.40 -2.70 -1.83
C ARG A 96 -12.81 -3.22 -3.13
N LEU A 97 -11.75 -4.01 -3.00
CA LEU A 97 -11.12 -4.76 -4.08
C LEU A 97 -11.03 -6.23 -3.66
N LEU A 98 -11.73 -7.10 -4.36
CA LEU A 98 -11.60 -8.56 -4.20
C LEU A 98 -10.67 -9.08 -5.30
N VAL A 99 -9.62 -9.75 -4.87
CA VAL A 99 -8.64 -10.45 -5.69
C VAL A 99 -8.87 -11.94 -5.50
N GLU A 100 -9.29 -12.61 -6.57
CA GLU A 100 -9.47 -14.06 -6.58
C GLU A 100 -8.29 -14.71 -7.31
N PHE A 101 -7.82 -15.84 -6.79
CA PHE A 101 -6.68 -16.59 -7.33
C PHE A 101 -7.09 -17.99 -7.81
N GLY A 102 -8.37 -18.22 -8.10
CA GLY A 102 -8.89 -19.56 -8.38
C GLY A 102 -8.61 -20.53 -7.22
N SER A 103 -7.97 -21.66 -7.53
CA SER A 103 -7.53 -22.66 -6.56
C SER A 103 -6.10 -22.46 -6.06
N ASP A 104 -5.36 -21.49 -6.61
CA ASP A 104 -3.92 -21.34 -6.31
C ASP A 104 -3.68 -20.76 -4.92
N TYR A 105 -4.52 -19.80 -4.51
CA TYR A 105 -4.44 -19.12 -3.22
C TYR A 105 -5.85 -18.75 -2.71
N PRO A 106 -6.04 -18.62 -1.38
CA PRO A 106 -7.25 -18.05 -0.83
C PRO A 106 -7.51 -16.64 -1.38
N PRO A 107 -8.77 -16.25 -1.66
CA PRO A 107 -9.07 -14.90 -2.14
C PRO A 107 -8.69 -13.84 -1.10
N VAL A 108 -8.26 -12.69 -1.60
CA VAL A 108 -7.91 -11.53 -0.79
C VAL A 108 -8.92 -10.43 -1.02
N VAL A 109 -9.48 -9.89 0.06
CA VAL A 109 -10.25 -8.65 -0.01
C VAL A 109 -9.45 -7.53 0.63
N GLU A 110 -9.30 -6.46 -0.12
CA GLU A 110 -8.62 -5.23 0.24
C GLU A 110 -9.66 -4.11 0.44
N PHE A 111 -9.48 -3.30 1.49
CA PHE A 111 -10.45 -2.29 1.91
C PHE A 111 -9.81 -0.93 2.15
N GLY A 112 -10.58 0.12 1.87
CA GLY A 112 -10.32 1.46 2.36
C GLY A 112 -9.08 2.11 1.75
N HIS A 113 -8.53 1.59 0.65
CA HIS A 113 -7.29 2.10 0.08
C HIS A 113 -7.44 3.55 -0.37
N ARG A 114 -8.57 3.90 -1.00
CA ARG A 114 -8.86 5.29 -1.39
C ARG A 114 -9.09 6.17 -0.17
N ALA A 115 -9.83 5.67 0.82
CA ALA A 115 -10.05 6.40 2.07
C ALA A 115 -8.75 6.70 2.82
N ILE A 116 -7.90 5.67 3.03
CA ILE A 116 -6.59 5.79 3.66
C ILE A 116 -5.72 6.80 2.90
N SER A 117 -5.65 6.70 1.57
CA SER A 117 -4.88 7.66 0.78
C SER A 117 -5.41 9.07 0.89
N LYS A 118 -6.74 9.28 0.91
CA LYS A 118 -7.34 10.60 1.10
C LYS A 118 -7.01 11.18 2.47
N ILE A 119 -7.14 10.39 3.54
CA ILE A 119 -6.80 10.80 4.92
C ILE A 119 -5.36 11.32 4.98
N ILE A 120 -4.42 10.59 4.37
CA ILE A 120 -3.00 10.96 4.39
C ILE A 120 -2.74 12.18 3.53
N ASN A 121 -3.28 12.20 2.30
CA ASN A 121 -3.04 13.29 1.35
C ASN A 121 -3.74 14.61 1.74
N GLU A 122 -4.79 14.56 2.56
CA GLU A 122 -5.45 15.74 3.13
C GLU A 122 -4.94 16.07 4.54
N GLU A 123 -3.85 15.45 4.99
CA GLU A 123 -3.21 15.73 6.28
C GLU A 123 -4.12 15.47 7.50
N LYS A 124 -5.11 14.59 7.33
CA LYS A 124 -6.09 14.18 8.36
C LYS A 124 -5.64 12.95 9.14
N THR A 125 -4.33 12.72 9.26
CA THR A 125 -3.77 11.50 9.86
C THR A 125 -4.14 11.32 11.34
N TRP A 126 -4.58 12.38 12.02
CA TRP A 126 -5.19 12.34 13.35
C TRP A 126 -6.41 11.39 13.45
N LEU A 127 -7.05 11.07 12.33
CA LEU A 127 -8.17 10.13 12.27
C LEU A 127 -7.76 8.69 12.65
N PHE A 128 -6.54 8.26 12.33
CA PHE A 128 -6.07 6.90 12.63
C PHE A 128 -6.09 6.57 14.13
N PRO A 129 -5.41 7.32 15.03
CA PRO A 129 -5.44 7.03 16.46
C PRO A 129 -6.85 7.14 17.06
N MET A 130 -7.71 8.03 16.54
CA MET A 130 -9.09 8.14 17.03
C MET A 130 -9.94 6.92 16.68
N CYS A 131 -9.85 6.43 15.44
CA CYS A 131 -10.57 5.24 15.01
C CYS A 131 -10.05 3.96 15.69
N ALA A 132 -8.73 3.83 15.80
CA ALA A 132 -8.11 2.73 16.54
C ALA A 132 -8.54 2.70 18.01
N GLY A 133 -8.54 3.87 18.67
CA GLY A 133 -9.00 4.00 20.05
C GLY A 133 -10.47 3.62 20.24
N ALA A 134 -11.35 3.98 19.30
CA ALA A 134 -12.76 3.59 19.34
C ALA A 134 -12.97 2.07 19.18
N ALA A 135 -12.06 1.39 18.48
CA ALA A 135 -12.02 -0.06 18.33
C ALA A 135 -11.22 -0.78 19.43
N ARG A 136 -10.73 -0.05 20.45
CA ARG A 136 -9.85 -0.58 21.51
C ARG A 136 -8.57 -1.22 20.97
N VAL A 137 -8.14 -0.83 19.77
CA VAL A 137 -6.85 -1.23 19.21
C VAL A 137 -5.78 -0.33 19.80
N LYS A 138 -4.76 -0.94 20.43
CA LYS A 138 -3.66 -0.21 21.07
C LYS A 138 -2.86 0.59 20.03
N PHE A 139 -3.12 1.89 19.94
CA PHE A 139 -2.36 2.82 19.09
C PHE A 139 -1.19 3.44 19.88
N GLY A 140 -0.14 2.63 20.06
CA GLY A 140 1.03 2.96 20.88
C GLY A 140 1.87 4.13 20.35
N SER A 141 2.82 4.58 21.17
CA SER A 141 3.74 5.69 20.86
C SER A 141 4.48 5.49 19.55
N GLU A 142 4.92 4.27 19.25
CA GLU A 142 5.60 3.93 18.00
C GLU A 142 4.75 4.24 16.76
N MET A 143 3.46 3.87 16.76
CA MET A 143 2.57 4.15 15.63
C MET A 143 2.23 5.63 15.52
N ARG A 144 2.13 6.34 16.65
CA ARG A 144 1.96 7.80 16.65
C ARG A 144 3.18 8.48 16.02
N GLY A 145 4.39 8.08 16.43
CA GLY A 145 5.63 8.57 15.83
C GLY A 145 5.72 8.31 14.32
N ARG A 146 5.19 7.18 13.83
CA ARG A 146 5.09 6.90 12.39
C ARG A 146 4.09 7.81 11.68
N VAL A 147 2.93 8.06 12.28
CA VAL A 147 1.92 8.98 11.76
C VAL A 147 2.48 10.40 11.68
N GLU A 148 3.10 10.87 12.76
CA GLU A 148 3.77 12.17 12.84
C GLU A 148 4.85 12.30 11.77
N TYR A 149 5.75 11.32 11.68
CA TYR A 149 6.82 11.31 10.68
C TYR A 149 6.29 11.41 9.25
N VAL A 150 5.25 10.63 8.90
CA VAL A 150 4.61 10.67 7.57
C VAL A 150 4.02 12.05 7.28
N ALA A 151 3.39 12.69 8.27
CA ALA A 151 2.81 14.02 8.13
C ALA A 151 3.90 15.10 8.01
N GLU A 152 4.87 15.12 8.92
CA GLU A 152 6.00 16.07 8.94
C GLU A 152 6.85 15.98 7.67
N SER A 153 7.05 14.77 7.16
CA SER A 153 7.83 14.53 5.94
C SER A 153 7.02 14.71 4.65
N ASN A 154 5.75 15.12 4.75
CA ASN A 154 4.83 15.30 3.61
C ASN A 154 4.81 14.07 2.69
N VAL A 155 4.84 12.84 3.24
CA VAL A 155 4.77 11.62 2.44
C VAL A 155 3.34 11.42 1.94
N ARG A 156 3.16 11.44 0.62
CA ARG A 156 1.85 11.23 -0.02
C ARG A 156 1.54 9.73 -0.09
N CYS A 157 0.28 9.38 -0.24
CA CYS A 157 -0.18 8.01 -0.33
C CYS A 157 -0.89 7.75 -1.65
N SER A 158 -0.49 6.67 -2.33
CA SER A 158 -1.13 6.20 -3.57
C SER A 158 -2.09 5.04 -3.28
N PRO A 159 -3.37 5.14 -3.68
CA PRO A 159 -4.34 4.09 -3.40
C PRO A 159 -4.09 2.87 -4.28
N LEU A 160 -4.23 1.67 -3.69
CA LEU A 160 -4.38 0.45 -4.45
C LEU A 160 -5.71 0.54 -5.19
N VAL A 161 -5.66 0.46 -6.52
CA VAL A 161 -6.83 0.55 -7.38
C VAL A 161 -6.81 -0.59 -8.39
N GLY A 162 -7.94 -0.84 -9.06
CA GLY A 162 -8.05 -1.93 -10.04
C GLY A 162 -6.95 -1.89 -11.11
N GLY A 163 -6.53 -0.70 -11.57
CA GLY A 163 -5.41 -0.56 -12.51
C GLY A 163 -4.08 -1.08 -11.97
N VAL A 164 -3.76 -0.82 -10.70
CA VAL A 164 -2.57 -1.35 -10.03
C VAL A 164 -2.66 -2.87 -9.88
N ILE A 165 -3.82 -3.39 -9.46
CA ILE A 165 -4.00 -4.84 -9.27
C ILE A 165 -3.90 -5.59 -10.61
N LYS A 166 -4.44 -5.04 -11.71
CA LYS A 166 -4.29 -5.61 -13.05
C LYS A 166 -2.82 -5.81 -13.44
N THR A 167 -1.96 -4.86 -13.07
CA THR A 167 -0.50 -4.96 -13.26
C THR A 167 0.16 -5.92 -12.27
N ALA A 168 -0.31 -5.93 -11.02
CA ALA A 168 0.24 -6.75 -9.95
C ALA A 168 0.00 -8.25 -10.15
N LEU A 169 -1.14 -8.68 -10.70
CA LEU A 169 -1.47 -10.10 -10.81
C LEU A 169 -0.51 -10.90 -11.69
N PRO A 170 -0.17 -10.45 -12.93
CA PRO A 170 0.88 -11.10 -13.71
C PRO A 170 2.23 -11.11 -12.98
N MET A 171 2.59 -10.03 -12.29
CA MET A 171 3.83 -9.95 -11.50
C MET A 171 3.84 -10.98 -10.37
N PHE A 172 2.74 -11.11 -9.63
CA PHE A 172 2.61 -12.05 -8.52
C PHE A 172 2.70 -13.50 -9.00
N HIS A 173 2.07 -13.82 -10.14
CA HIS A 173 2.18 -15.13 -10.77
C HIS A 173 3.62 -15.45 -11.21
N ALA A 174 4.30 -14.49 -11.86
CA ALA A 174 5.69 -14.66 -12.24
C ALA A 174 6.60 -14.87 -11.03
N PHE A 175 6.36 -14.10 -9.97
CA PHE A 175 7.07 -14.21 -8.71
C PHE A 175 6.85 -15.59 -8.07
N SER A 176 5.61 -16.08 -8.02
CA SER A 176 5.27 -17.38 -7.43
C SER A 176 5.87 -18.58 -8.17
N LYS A 177 6.10 -18.43 -9.48
CA LYS A 177 6.76 -19.47 -10.30
C LYS A 177 8.27 -19.51 -10.09
N LYS A 178 8.87 -18.39 -9.71
CA LYS A 178 10.32 -18.26 -9.56
C LYS A 178 10.79 -18.44 -8.13
N TYR A 179 10.00 -18.00 -7.15
CA TYR A 179 10.37 -18.01 -5.74
C TYR A 179 9.32 -18.73 -4.91
N THR A 180 9.78 -19.55 -3.98
CA THR A 180 8.91 -20.20 -3.01
C THR A 180 8.39 -19.17 -2.02
N PHE A 181 7.07 -19.07 -1.90
CA PHE A 181 6.47 -18.22 -0.87
C PHE A 181 6.80 -18.73 0.52
N LYS A 182 7.00 -17.79 1.45
CA LYS A 182 6.89 -18.09 2.87
C LYS A 182 5.43 -18.50 3.16
N LYS A 183 5.20 -19.10 4.34
CA LYS A 183 3.88 -19.57 4.81
C LYS A 183 2.76 -18.52 4.67
N ASP A 184 3.10 -17.23 4.65
CA ASP A 184 2.19 -16.12 4.40
C ASP A 184 2.48 -15.44 3.04
N TYR A 185 1.74 -15.84 2.01
CA TYR A 185 1.84 -15.26 0.66
C TYR A 185 1.40 -13.79 0.61
N ARG A 186 0.66 -13.29 1.62
CA ARG A 186 0.15 -11.91 1.61
C ARG A 186 1.26 -10.87 1.76
N ASN A 187 2.35 -11.21 2.45
CA ASN A 187 3.50 -10.30 2.53
C ASN A 187 4.09 -10.09 1.14
N SER A 188 4.38 -11.19 0.42
CA SER A 188 4.84 -11.11 -0.98
C SER A 188 3.81 -10.42 -1.88
N LEU A 189 2.51 -10.64 -1.67
CA LEU A 189 1.48 -9.93 -2.42
C LEU A 189 1.51 -8.40 -2.16
N ASN A 190 1.71 -7.98 -0.91
CA ASN A 190 1.85 -6.55 -0.58
C ASN A 190 3.10 -5.95 -1.23
N ASP A 191 4.22 -6.67 -1.23
CA ASP A 191 5.47 -6.24 -1.87
C ASP A 191 5.25 -6.05 -3.38
N ILE A 192 4.55 -6.99 -4.03
CA ILE A 192 4.16 -6.88 -5.44
C ILE A 192 3.16 -5.73 -5.67
N PHE A 193 2.23 -5.45 -4.74
CA PHE A 193 1.36 -4.28 -4.84
C PHE A 193 2.14 -2.96 -4.76
N ILE A 194 3.16 -2.88 -3.91
CA ILE A 194 4.04 -1.70 -3.83
C ILE A 194 4.80 -1.51 -5.15
N LEU A 195 5.40 -2.58 -5.68
CA LEU A 195 6.10 -2.56 -6.97
C LEU A 195 5.18 -2.18 -8.14
N ALA A 196 3.98 -2.77 -8.20
CA ALA A 196 2.99 -2.44 -9.22
C ALA A 196 2.50 -0.98 -9.10
N THR A 197 2.41 -0.44 -7.88
CA THR A 197 2.08 0.98 -7.66
C THR A 197 3.17 1.89 -8.22
N SER A 198 4.45 1.54 -8.04
CA SER A 198 5.59 2.25 -8.63
C SER A 198 5.54 2.24 -10.16
N GLY A 199 5.30 1.07 -10.75
CA GLY A 199 5.10 0.94 -12.20
C GLY A 199 3.91 1.76 -12.69
N HIS A 200 2.78 1.72 -11.99
CA HIS A 200 1.57 2.46 -12.36
C HIS A 200 1.76 3.98 -12.33
N LEU A 201 2.51 4.50 -11.36
CA LEU A 201 2.83 5.92 -11.26
C LEU A 201 4.02 6.35 -12.14
N GLY A 202 4.77 5.40 -12.69
CA GLY A 202 5.97 5.68 -13.48
C GLY A 202 7.09 6.35 -12.66
N ILE A 203 7.14 6.11 -11.35
CA ILE A 203 8.15 6.67 -10.43
C ILE A 203 8.96 5.55 -9.77
N PRO A 204 10.25 5.76 -9.47
CA PRO A 204 11.09 4.73 -8.85
C PRO A 204 10.55 4.22 -7.50
N LEU A 205 10.89 2.98 -7.17
CA LEU A 205 10.68 2.37 -5.84
C LEU A 205 12.03 2.24 -5.13
N LEU A 206 12.13 2.79 -3.92
CA LEU A 206 13.24 2.52 -3.00
C LEU A 206 12.85 1.36 -2.08
N THR A 207 13.63 0.29 -2.11
CA THR A 207 13.38 -0.89 -1.28
C THR A 207 14.65 -1.46 -0.67
N ARG A 208 14.53 -2.08 0.50
CA ARG A 208 15.59 -2.92 1.09
C ARG A 208 15.46 -4.40 0.72
N ASP A 209 14.34 -4.78 0.10
CA ASP A 209 14.11 -6.15 -0.30
C ASP A 209 14.91 -6.49 -1.55
N LYS A 210 16.05 -7.15 -1.33
CA LYS A 210 16.93 -7.63 -2.40
C LYS A 210 16.24 -8.66 -3.30
N LEU A 211 15.28 -9.44 -2.77
CA LEU A 211 14.53 -10.41 -3.56
C LEU A 211 13.56 -9.69 -4.51
N LEU A 212 12.85 -8.67 -4.00
CA LEU A 212 11.96 -7.83 -4.81
C LEU A 212 12.74 -7.08 -5.90
N ALA A 213 13.92 -6.54 -5.57
CA ALA A 213 14.78 -5.85 -6.53
C ALA A 213 15.28 -6.79 -7.64
N ARG A 214 15.80 -7.97 -7.28
CA ARG A 214 16.21 -9.00 -8.26
C ARG A 214 15.06 -9.42 -9.16
N PHE A 215 13.88 -9.65 -8.59
CA PHE A 215 12.68 -9.94 -9.38
C PHE A 215 12.37 -8.83 -10.38
N ALA A 216 12.41 -7.57 -9.95
CA ALA A 216 12.10 -6.43 -10.82
C ALA A 216 13.10 -6.28 -11.97
N GLU A 217 14.39 -6.57 -11.74
CA GLU A 217 15.42 -6.59 -12.77
C GLU A 217 15.22 -7.75 -13.75
N GLU A 218 15.16 -8.98 -13.23
CA GLU A 218 15.19 -10.21 -14.03
C GLU A 218 13.88 -10.43 -14.81
N CYS A 219 12.74 -10.13 -14.20
CA CYS A 219 11.42 -10.42 -14.78
C CYS A 219 10.75 -9.22 -15.43
N LEU A 220 11.04 -7.99 -14.96
CA LEU A 220 10.44 -6.77 -15.51
C LEU A 220 11.43 -5.93 -16.31
N GLY A 221 12.73 -6.27 -16.29
CA GLY A 221 13.78 -5.49 -16.95
C GLY A 221 13.99 -4.12 -16.32
N SER A 222 13.61 -3.95 -15.05
CA SER A 222 13.76 -2.68 -14.35
C SER A 222 15.22 -2.34 -14.17
N ARG A 223 15.57 -1.05 -14.24
CA ARG A 223 16.93 -0.60 -13.94
C ARG A 223 17.09 -0.51 -12.42
N LEU A 224 18.09 -1.19 -11.88
CA LEU A 224 18.48 -1.08 -10.49
C LEU A 224 19.61 -0.07 -10.31
N MET A 225 19.61 0.60 -9.16
CA MET A 225 20.71 1.42 -8.71
C MET A 225 20.83 1.27 -7.19
N GLY A 226 21.98 0.80 -6.71
CA GLY A 226 22.25 0.69 -5.28
C GLY A 226 22.37 2.07 -4.63
N VAL A 227 21.68 2.29 -3.52
CA VAL A 227 21.68 3.55 -2.76
C VAL A 227 21.71 3.23 -1.27
N GLN A 228 22.87 3.40 -0.62
CA GLN A 228 23.02 3.31 0.84
C GLN A 228 22.37 2.07 1.48
N GLY A 229 22.63 0.89 0.90
CA GLY A 229 22.06 -0.39 1.37
C GLY A 229 20.59 -0.62 1.01
N CYS A 230 20.01 0.23 0.17
CA CYS A 230 18.73 0.05 -0.51
C CYS A 230 18.97 -0.13 -2.02
N GLU A 231 17.95 -0.62 -2.71
CA GLU A 231 17.88 -0.70 -4.16
C GLU A 231 16.83 0.30 -4.67
N LEU A 232 17.21 1.09 -5.65
CA LEU A 232 16.30 1.96 -6.39
C LEU A 232 15.87 1.27 -7.68
N ILE A 233 14.63 0.79 -7.70
CA ILE A 233 14.00 0.16 -8.85
C ILE A 233 13.35 1.24 -9.70
N SER A 234 13.91 1.54 -10.87
CA SER A 234 13.32 2.49 -11.81
C SER A 234 12.39 1.77 -12.81
N PRO A 235 11.09 2.11 -12.86
CA PRO A 235 10.19 1.55 -13.85
C PRO A 235 10.62 1.99 -15.25
N GLN A 236 10.56 1.08 -16.22
CA GLN A 236 10.86 1.43 -17.62
C GLN A 236 9.74 2.32 -18.20
N LYS A 237 10.07 3.54 -18.62
CA LYS A 237 9.14 4.41 -19.39
C LYS A 237 8.92 3.82 -20.78
N GLY A 238 7.67 3.80 -21.24
CA GLY A 238 7.33 3.33 -22.60
C GLY A 238 7.03 1.84 -22.72
N VAL A 239 6.89 1.12 -21.59
CA VAL A 239 6.31 -0.24 -21.58
C VAL A 239 4.78 -0.15 -21.41
N GLY A 240 4.15 0.78 -22.12
CA GLY A 240 2.77 0.60 -22.52
C GLY A 240 2.77 -0.57 -23.49
N GLU A 241 2.12 -1.67 -23.11
CA GLU A 241 1.82 -2.86 -23.94
C GLU A 241 3.01 -3.76 -24.35
N ARG A 242 4.21 -3.25 -24.68
CA ARG A 242 5.24 -4.06 -25.38
C ARG A 242 6.09 -5.04 -24.56
N ARG A 243 5.97 -5.01 -23.23
CA ARG A 243 6.55 -6.02 -22.32
C ARG A 243 5.54 -6.42 -21.25
N VAL A 244 4.24 -6.44 -21.60
CA VAL A 244 3.38 -7.51 -21.08
C VAL A 244 4.20 -8.76 -21.34
N MET A 245 4.67 -9.43 -20.27
CA MET A 245 5.57 -10.58 -20.31
C MET A 245 5.36 -11.32 -21.62
N LYS A 246 6.31 -11.23 -22.56
CA LYS A 246 6.19 -11.78 -23.92
C LYS A 246 5.39 -13.05 -23.81
N GLU A 247 4.14 -12.99 -24.25
CA GLU A 247 3.17 -14.04 -24.08
C GLU A 247 3.85 -15.32 -24.56
N SER A 248 4.21 -16.19 -23.62
CA SER A 248 4.15 -17.60 -23.94
C SER A 248 2.71 -17.78 -24.35
N ARG A 249 2.48 -17.98 -25.66
CA ARG A 249 1.21 -17.96 -26.43
C ARG A 249 0.11 -18.93 -25.93
N LYS A 250 0.05 -19.21 -24.63
CA LYS A 250 -0.83 -20.18 -23.97
C LYS A 250 -1.36 -19.74 -22.59
N TYR A 251 -0.92 -18.63 -21.99
CA TYR A 251 -1.34 -18.33 -20.60
C TYR A 251 -2.34 -17.16 -20.48
N VAL A 252 -3.62 -17.52 -20.48
CA VAL A 252 -4.69 -16.69 -19.90
C VAL A 252 -5.04 -17.35 -18.58
N ASN A 253 -4.62 -16.77 -17.44
CA ASN A 253 -5.14 -17.24 -16.15
C ASN A 253 -6.58 -16.75 -15.98
N ARG A 254 -7.53 -17.45 -16.61
CA ARG A 254 -8.96 -17.08 -16.61
C ARG A 254 -9.59 -17.11 -15.21
N SER A 255 -8.92 -17.70 -14.22
CA SER A 255 -9.43 -17.83 -12.85
C SER A 255 -9.03 -16.66 -11.93
N TRP A 256 -8.00 -15.88 -12.28
CA TRP A 256 -7.60 -14.72 -11.49
C TRP A 256 -8.38 -13.50 -11.93
N ARG A 257 -9.19 -12.93 -11.04
CA ARG A 257 -10.08 -11.81 -11.37
C ARG A 257 -10.16 -10.78 -10.26
N ILE A 258 -10.58 -9.59 -10.66
CA ILE A 258 -10.73 -8.43 -9.78
C ILE A 258 -12.20 -8.04 -9.77
N ILE A 259 -12.81 -8.04 -8.58
CA ILE A 259 -14.13 -7.49 -8.36
C ILE A 259 -13.97 -6.19 -7.57
N GLN A 260 -14.34 -5.07 -8.18
CA GLN A 260 -14.22 -3.75 -7.57
C GLN A 260 -15.61 -3.16 -7.26
N THR A 261 -15.77 -2.69 -6.04
CA THR A 261 -16.93 -1.87 -5.66
C THR A 261 -16.45 -0.44 -5.38
N ARG A 262 -16.98 0.53 -6.14
CA ARG A 262 -16.71 1.96 -5.95
C ARG A 262 -17.89 2.55 -5.16
N ARG A 263 -17.62 3.12 -4.00
CA ARG A 263 -18.58 3.90 -3.20
C ARG A 263 -17.90 5.15 -2.66
#